data_AF-A0A0D7B800-F1
#
_entry.id   AF-A0A0D7B800-F1
#
_cell.length_a   1.000
_cell.length_b   1.000
_cell.length_c   1.000
_cell.angle_alpha   90.00
_cell.angle_beta   90.00
_cell.angle_gamma   90.00
#
_symmetry.space_group_name_H-M   'P 1'
#
loop_
_entity.id
_entity.type
_entity.pdbx_description
1 polymer ?
#
loop_
_entity_poly.entity_id
_entity_poly.type
_entity_poly.pdbx_seq_one_letter_code
_entity_poly.pdbx_strand_id
1 'polypeptide(L)'
;MDNYQSDYNPAGIRASSPTSSIGTAHFDDETSLSDAEDVLSQAAFEAKCEARIGLGKKRLDEEENEADPLLKVPDTPAERKELAEKILAGLRITISQLREEELFERNAQSSAYVEPVPSVSDVDAILEGMMPPKPQPAQEDTSFTNGSISAMGRRR
;
A
#
# COMPACT_ATOMS: atom_id res chain seq x y z
N MET A 1 -48.93 -49.44 -46.60
CA MET A 1 -47.86 -49.45 -47.62
C MET A 1 -47.74 -48.01 -48.03
N ASP A 2 -46.95 -47.28 -47.27
CA ASP A 2 -47.01 -45.82 -47.24
C ASP A 2 -46.10 -45.28 -48.33
N ASN A 3 -46.72 -44.61 -49.31
CA ASN A 3 -46.02 -43.83 -50.33
C ASN A 3 -45.37 -42.64 -49.64
N TYR A 4 -44.06 -42.70 -49.42
CA TYR A 4 -43.25 -41.52 -49.16
C TYR A 4 -43.18 -40.70 -50.45
N GLN A 5 -44.19 -39.86 -50.65
CA GLN A 5 -44.11 -38.77 -51.62
C GLN A 5 -42.97 -37.87 -51.13
N SER A 6 -41.85 -37.90 -51.84
CA SER A 6 -40.74 -37.00 -51.63
C SER A 6 -41.24 -35.56 -51.82
N ASP A 7 -41.19 -34.77 -50.74
CA ASP A 7 -41.30 -33.32 -50.78
C ASP A 7 -40.06 -32.75 -51.50
N TYR A 8 -39.98 -33.01 -52.80
CA TYR A 8 -39.07 -32.35 -53.71
C TYR A 8 -39.54 -30.90 -53.79
N ASN A 9 -38.88 -30.02 -53.05
CA ASN A 9 -39.05 -28.57 -53.16
C ASN A 9 -38.15 -28.11 -54.33
N PRO A 10 -38.71 -27.88 -55.54
CA PRO A 10 -37.91 -27.47 -56.68
C PRO A 10 -37.38 -26.07 -56.40
N ALA A 11 -36.09 -25.98 -56.06
CA ALA A 11 -35.29 -24.77 -55.95
C ALA A 11 -36.17 -23.53 -55.75
N GLY A 12 -36.72 -23.40 -54.53
CA GLY A 12 -37.38 -22.16 -54.12
C GLY A 12 -36.45 -21.04 -54.53
N ILE A 13 -36.92 -20.17 -55.42
CA ILE A 13 -36.21 -19.00 -55.89
C ILE A 13 -35.99 -18.15 -54.64
N ARG A 14 -34.89 -18.43 -53.93
CA ARG A 14 -34.40 -17.56 -52.88
C ARG A 14 -34.02 -16.30 -53.62
N ALA A 15 -34.55 -15.16 -53.20
CA ALA A 15 -34.02 -13.88 -53.66
C ALA A 15 -32.50 -13.98 -53.54
N SER A 16 -31.78 -13.65 -54.62
CA SER A 16 -30.32 -13.55 -54.58
C SER A 16 -29.98 -12.79 -53.30
N SER A 17 -29.18 -13.38 -52.41
CA SER A 17 -28.64 -12.66 -51.26
C SER A 17 -28.22 -11.29 -51.77
N PRO A 18 -28.61 -10.18 -51.12
CA PRO A 18 -28.24 -8.87 -51.63
C PRO A 18 -26.75 -8.92 -51.89
N THR A 19 -26.35 -8.67 -53.14
CA THR A 19 -24.99 -8.29 -53.52
C THR A 19 -24.76 -6.90 -52.93
N SER A 20 -24.93 -6.77 -51.62
CA SER A 20 -24.32 -5.73 -50.82
C SER A 20 -22.86 -6.11 -50.82
N SER A 21 -22.20 -5.71 -51.90
CA SER A 21 -20.77 -5.50 -51.97
C SER A 21 -20.43 -4.52 -50.87
N ILE A 22 -20.37 -5.02 -49.63
CA ILE A 22 -19.57 -4.40 -48.60
C ILE A 22 -18.21 -4.25 -49.26
N GLY A 23 -17.76 -3.00 -49.39
CA GLY A 23 -16.38 -2.72 -49.76
C GLY A 23 -15.49 -3.27 -48.65
N THR A 24 -15.26 -4.59 -48.65
CA THR A 24 -14.15 -5.17 -47.94
C THR A 24 -12.94 -4.61 -48.64
N ALA A 25 -12.45 -3.47 -48.15
CA ALA A 25 -11.06 -3.14 -48.31
C ALA A 25 -10.31 -4.32 -47.71
N HIS A 26 -9.85 -5.22 -48.57
CA HIS A 26 -8.89 -6.22 -48.16
C HIS A 26 -7.68 -5.42 -47.68
N PHE A 27 -7.46 -5.43 -46.36
CA PHE A 27 -6.26 -4.85 -45.79
C PHE A 27 -5.06 -5.58 -46.37
N ASP A 28 -3.92 -4.92 -46.35
CA ASP A 28 -2.67 -5.54 -46.76
C ASP A 28 -2.47 -6.85 -46.00
N ASP A 29 -1.94 -7.84 -46.71
CA ASP A 29 -1.68 -9.15 -46.15
C ASP A 29 -0.70 -9.03 -44.97
N GLU A 30 -1.17 -9.37 -43.77
CA GLU A 30 -0.37 -9.38 -42.55
C GLU A 30 0.42 -10.68 -42.39
N THR A 31 0.39 -11.60 -43.36
CA THR A 31 1.27 -12.76 -43.34
C THR A 31 2.73 -12.31 -43.44
N SER A 32 3.55 -12.82 -42.52
CA SER A 32 4.97 -12.48 -42.52
C SER A 32 5.67 -13.21 -43.66
N LEU A 33 6.63 -12.57 -44.32
CA LEU A 33 7.47 -13.24 -45.33
C LEU A 33 8.25 -14.44 -44.77
N SER A 34 8.42 -14.50 -43.44
CA SER A 34 9.00 -15.65 -42.75
C SER A 34 8.09 -16.88 -42.72
N ASP A 35 6.79 -16.73 -42.97
CA ASP A 35 5.77 -17.78 -43.03
C ASP A 35 5.54 -18.33 -44.44
N ALA A 36 6.35 -17.89 -45.42
CA ALA A 36 6.29 -18.41 -46.77
C ALA A 36 6.66 -19.91 -46.81
N GLU A 37 5.97 -20.68 -47.64
CA GLU A 37 6.18 -22.13 -47.81
C GLU A 37 7.59 -22.48 -48.30
N ASP A 38 8.28 -21.54 -48.96
CA ASP A 38 9.67 -21.68 -49.42
C ASP A 38 10.68 -21.65 -48.26
N VAL A 39 10.29 -21.12 -47.09
CA VAL A 39 11.17 -20.86 -45.95
C VAL A 39 10.86 -21.80 -44.77
N LEU A 40 9.58 -22.11 -44.54
CA LEU A 40 9.12 -23.00 -43.47
C LEU A 40 8.38 -24.20 -44.04
N SER A 41 8.71 -25.39 -43.54
CA SER A 41 7.87 -26.56 -43.79
C SER A 41 6.53 -26.41 -43.08
N GLN A 42 5.49 -27.07 -43.61
CA GLN A 42 4.15 -27.06 -43.04
C GLN A 42 4.15 -27.39 -41.53
N ALA A 43 4.88 -28.42 -41.11
CA ALA A 43 4.97 -28.82 -39.71
C ALA A 43 5.63 -27.75 -38.83
N ALA A 44 6.61 -27.01 -39.35
CA ALA A 44 7.26 -25.94 -38.61
C ALA A 44 6.36 -24.70 -38.52
N PHE A 45 5.59 -24.41 -39.56
CA PHE A 45 4.58 -23.35 -39.56
C PHE A 45 3.46 -23.65 -38.56
N GLU A 46 2.96 -24.90 -38.53
CA GLU A 46 1.96 -25.36 -37.56
C GLU A 46 2.48 -25.22 -36.13
N ALA A 47 3.69 -25.70 -35.83
CA ALA A 47 4.31 -25.54 -34.51
C ALA A 47 4.47 -24.06 -34.09
N LYS A 48 4.83 -23.17 -35.03
CA LYS A 48 4.90 -21.72 -34.78
C LYS A 48 3.51 -21.16 -34.46
N CYS A 49 2.49 -21.58 -35.19
CA CYS A 49 1.11 -21.16 -34.97
C CYS A 49 0.58 -21.66 -33.60
N GLU A 50 0.81 -22.93 -33.27
CA GLU A 50 0.49 -23.52 -31.96
C GLU A 50 1.19 -22.77 -30.82
N ALA A 51 2.49 -22.49 -30.97
CA ALA A 51 3.25 -21.75 -29.98
C ALA A 51 2.72 -20.31 -29.80
N ARG A 52 2.30 -19.65 -30.90
CA ARG A 52 1.76 -18.30 -30.91
C ARG A 52 0.41 -18.20 -30.21
N ILE A 53 -0.49 -19.16 -30.44
CA ILE A 53 -1.79 -19.22 -29.75
C ILE A 53 -1.68 -19.84 -28.36
N GLY A 54 -0.51 -20.37 -28.00
CA GLY A 54 -0.26 -21.01 -26.71
C GLY A 54 -0.97 -22.36 -26.56
N LEU A 55 -1.22 -23.07 -27.66
CA LEU A 55 -1.85 -24.39 -27.61
C LEU A 55 -0.95 -25.35 -26.83
N GLY A 56 -1.51 -26.05 -25.85
CA GLY A 56 -0.77 -26.95 -24.97
C GLY A 56 0.02 -26.28 -23.84
N LYS A 57 -0.01 -24.93 -23.74
CA LYS A 57 0.46 -24.24 -22.54
C LYS A 57 -0.64 -24.26 -21.47
N LYS A 58 -0.23 -24.42 -20.21
CA LYS A 58 -1.15 -24.31 -19.07
C LYS A 58 -1.66 -22.89 -19.00
N ARG A 59 -2.91 -22.76 -18.57
CA ARG A 59 -3.47 -21.43 -18.28
C ARG A 59 -2.90 -20.91 -16.96
N LEU A 60 -2.96 -19.59 -16.74
CA LEU A 60 -2.44 -18.98 -15.52
C LEU A 60 -3.11 -19.54 -14.26
N ASP A 61 -4.42 -19.78 -14.31
CA ASP A 61 -5.16 -20.42 -13.22
C ASP A 61 -4.74 -21.87 -12.99
N GLU A 62 -4.36 -22.60 -14.04
CA GLU A 62 -3.83 -23.96 -13.92
C GLU A 62 -2.42 -23.95 -13.30
N GLU A 63 -1.57 -22.99 -13.68
CA GLU A 63 -0.23 -22.80 -13.09
C GLU A 63 -0.32 -22.42 -11.61
N GLU A 64 -1.26 -21.54 -11.23
CA GLU A 64 -1.50 -21.17 -9.83
C GLU A 64 -2.02 -22.34 -8.99
N ASN A 65 -2.87 -23.18 -9.56
CA ASN A 65 -3.42 -24.36 -8.87
C ASN A 65 -2.43 -25.52 -8.76
N GLU A 66 -1.42 -25.57 -9.64
CA GLU A 66 -0.31 -26.53 -9.53
C GLU A 66 0.75 -26.12 -8.51
N ALA A 67 0.75 -24.86 -8.06
CA ALA A 67 1.64 -24.42 -7.01
C ALA A 67 1.40 -25.26 -5.74
N ASP A 68 2.50 -25.75 -5.13
CA ASP A 68 2.44 -26.53 -3.90
C ASP A 68 1.71 -25.70 -2.83
N PRO A 69 0.60 -26.21 -2.24
CA PRO A 69 -0.19 -25.43 -1.30
C PRO A 69 0.67 -24.95 -0.13
N LEU A 70 0.68 -23.64 0.10
CA LEU A 70 1.41 -22.98 1.18
C LEU A 70 1.11 -23.56 2.57
N LEU A 71 -0.10 -24.11 2.73
CA LEU A 71 -0.54 -24.81 3.94
C LEU A 71 -1.10 -26.17 3.55
N LYS A 72 -0.53 -27.22 4.13
CA LYS A 72 -1.10 -28.57 4.02
C LYS A 72 -2.47 -28.58 4.70
N VAL A 73 -3.44 -29.20 4.04
CA VAL A 73 -4.76 -29.42 4.66
C VAL A 73 -4.55 -30.40 5.82
N PRO A 74 -4.87 -30.00 7.06
CA PRO A 74 -4.72 -30.86 8.23
C PRO A 74 -5.71 -32.04 8.18
N ASP A 75 -5.20 -33.26 8.39
CA ASP A 75 -5.97 -34.49 8.30
C ASP A 75 -6.79 -34.73 9.56
N THR A 76 -6.21 -34.44 10.73
CA THR A 76 -6.85 -34.69 12.02
C THR A 76 -7.59 -33.46 12.58
N PRO A 77 -8.66 -33.65 13.37
CA PRO A 77 -9.35 -32.54 14.02
C PRO A 77 -8.47 -31.82 15.06
N ALA A 78 -7.44 -32.47 15.60
CA ALA A 78 -6.49 -31.85 16.52
C ALA A 78 -5.55 -30.88 15.79
N GLU A 79 -4.95 -31.31 14.68
CA GLU A 79 -4.11 -30.45 13.82
C GLU A 79 -4.89 -29.25 13.28
N ARG A 80 -6.17 -29.44 12.92
CA ARG A 80 -7.07 -28.33 12.54
C ARG A 80 -7.18 -27.26 13.61
N LYS A 81 -7.32 -27.67 14.87
CA LYS A 81 -7.41 -26.74 16.00
C LYS A 81 -6.10 -26.03 16.24
N GLU A 82 -4.98 -26.75 16.22
CA GLU A 82 -3.65 -26.17 16.41
C GLU A 82 -3.32 -25.14 15.32
N LEU A 83 -3.61 -25.46 14.06
CA LEU A 83 -3.43 -24.53 12.94
C LEU A 83 -4.31 -23.28 13.10
N ALA A 84 -5.58 -23.46 13.49
CA ALA A 84 -6.50 -22.35 13.74
C ALA A 84 -6.01 -21.45 14.89
N GLU A 85 -5.53 -22.03 15.98
CA GLU A 85 -4.98 -21.28 17.11
C GLU A 85 -3.73 -20.49 16.71
N LYS A 86 -2.84 -21.10 15.92
CA LYS A 86 -1.64 -20.42 15.39
C LYS A 86 -2.01 -19.23 14.50
N ILE A 87 -2.99 -19.40 13.61
CA ILE A 87 -3.50 -18.31 12.75
C ILE A 87 -4.08 -17.19 13.62
N LEU A 88 -4.94 -17.52 14.58
CA LEU A 88 -5.56 -16.54 15.47
C LEU A 88 -4.53 -15.79 16.32
N ALA A 89 -3.48 -16.46 16.79
CA ALA A 89 -2.39 -15.83 17.52
C ALA A 89 -1.65 -14.81 16.64
N GLY A 90 -1.30 -15.18 15.41
CA GLY A 90 -0.68 -14.28 14.44
C GLY A 90 -1.55 -13.07 14.11
N LEU A 91 -2.85 -13.28 13.91
CA LEU A 91 -3.81 -12.19 13.68
C LEU A 91 -3.90 -11.24 14.88
N ARG A 92 -3.89 -11.75 16.11
CA ARG A 92 -3.90 -10.90 17.31
C ARG A 92 -2.64 -10.03 17.44
N ILE A 93 -1.48 -10.59 17.08
CA ILE A 93 -0.21 -9.86 17.09
C ILE A 93 -0.24 -8.73 16.05
N THR A 94 -0.59 -9.05 14.81
CA THR A 94 -0.66 -8.05 13.72
C THR A 94 -1.68 -6.95 14.00
N ILE A 95 -2.85 -7.27 14.54
CA ILE A 95 -3.83 -6.25 14.99
C ILE A 95 -3.25 -5.37 16.09
N SER A 96 -2.51 -5.95 17.03
CA SER A 96 -1.89 -5.17 18.11
C SER A 96 -0.83 -4.21 17.57
N GLN A 97 -0.02 -4.66 16.61
CA GLN A 97 0.97 -3.81 15.92
C GLN A 97 0.30 -2.66 15.17
N LEU A 98 -0.77 -2.94 14.40
CA LEU A 98 -1.50 -1.89 13.68
C LEU A 98 -2.12 -0.85 14.63
N ARG A 99 -2.62 -1.28 15.79
CA ARG A 99 -3.13 -0.35 16.81
C ARG A 99 -2.04 0.53 17.40
N GLU A 100 -0.85 -0.03 17.63
CA GLU A 100 0.31 0.72 18.12
C GLU A 100 0.79 1.73 17.08
N GLU A 101 0.85 1.32 15.81
CA GLU A 101 1.19 2.20 14.69
C GLU A 101 0.19 3.35 14.55
N GLU A 102 -1.12 3.07 14.61
CA GLU A 102 -2.17 4.10 14.58
C GLU A 102 -2.02 5.10 15.76
N LEU A 103 -1.75 4.60 16.97
CA LEU A 103 -1.48 5.45 18.14
C LEU A 103 -0.23 6.31 17.93
N PHE A 104 0.83 5.74 17.38
CA PHE A 104 2.06 6.46 17.07
C PHE A 104 1.82 7.55 16.04
N GLU A 105 1.13 7.25 14.93
CA GLU A 105 0.80 8.22 13.89
C GLU A 105 -0.07 9.36 14.43
N ARG A 106 -1.10 9.04 15.21
CA ARG A 106 -1.96 10.05 15.84
C ARG A 106 -1.16 10.95 16.78
N ASN A 107 -0.27 10.37 17.59
CA ASN A 107 0.60 11.13 18.49
C ASN A 107 1.59 11.99 17.71
N ALA A 108 2.20 11.46 16.64
CA ALA A 108 3.10 12.19 15.75
C ALA A 108 2.39 13.38 15.09
N GLN A 109 1.18 13.18 14.54
CA GLN A 109 0.35 14.25 13.98
C GLN A 109 -0.02 15.31 15.03
N SER A 110 -0.35 14.88 16.25
CA SER A 110 -0.65 15.82 17.34
C SER A 110 0.57 16.64 17.75
N SER A 111 1.77 16.05 17.73
CA SER A 111 3.03 16.73 18.06
C SER A 111 3.50 17.69 16.96
N ALA A 112 3.15 17.41 15.71
CA ALA A 112 3.47 18.27 14.58
C ALA A 112 2.67 19.60 14.57
N TYR A 113 1.60 19.69 15.37
CA TYR A 113 0.76 20.89 15.52
C TYR A 113 0.98 21.65 16.83
N VAL A 114 1.86 21.18 17.72
CA VAL A 114 2.20 21.88 18.95
C VAL A 114 3.50 22.63 18.72
N GLU A 115 3.41 23.89 18.29
CA GLU A 115 4.47 24.84 18.65
C GLU A 115 4.58 24.82 20.18
N PRO A 116 5.78 24.66 20.76
CA PRO A 116 5.94 24.87 22.19
C PRO A 116 5.62 26.33 22.46
N VAL A 117 4.38 26.62 22.86
CA VAL A 117 4.04 27.92 23.42
C VAL A 117 4.89 28.02 24.67
N PRO A 118 5.89 28.92 24.72
CA PRO A 118 6.66 29.09 25.94
C PRO A 118 5.66 29.40 27.05
N SER A 119 5.66 28.63 28.13
CA SER A 119 4.78 28.88 29.26
C SER A 119 5.08 30.28 29.77
N VAL A 120 4.15 31.19 29.51
CA VAL A 120 4.25 32.61 29.77
C VAL A 120 4.05 32.84 31.29
N SER A 121 4.99 32.38 32.11
CA SER A 121 5.03 32.68 33.55
C SER A 121 5.88 33.93 33.85
N ASP A 122 6.76 34.32 32.92
CA ASP A 122 7.83 35.29 33.19
C ASP A 122 7.72 36.56 32.34
N VAL A 123 6.49 37.00 32.00
CA VAL A 123 6.28 38.29 31.30
C VAL A 123 6.80 39.45 32.15
N ASP A 124 6.59 39.36 33.47
CA ASP A 124 6.99 40.40 34.41
C ASP A 124 8.52 40.54 34.47
N ALA A 125 9.27 39.43 34.35
CA ALA A 125 10.74 39.45 34.31
C ALA A 125 11.27 40.09 33.01
N ILE A 126 10.58 39.87 31.89
CA ILE A 126 10.92 40.49 30.60
C ILE A 126 10.60 42.00 30.63
N LEU A 127 9.45 42.38 31.19
CA LEU A 127 9.04 43.78 31.34
C LEU A 127 9.97 44.55 32.31
N GLU A 128 10.41 43.91 33.39
CA GLU A 128 11.38 44.50 34.33
C GLU A 128 12.74 44.74 33.67
N GLY A 129 13.18 43.83 32.78
CA GLY A 129 14.41 44.00 32.00
C GLY A 129 14.36 45.08 30.91
N MET A 130 13.17 45.51 30.47
CA MET A 130 13.00 46.56 29.46
C MET A 130 12.76 47.96 30.05
N MET A 131 12.56 48.08 31.36
CA MET A 131 12.52 49.39 32.03
C MET A 131 13.95 49.89 32.33
N PRO A 132 14.29 51.14 32.00
CA PRO A 132 15.57 51.71 32.42
C PRO A 132 15.65 51.76 33.96
N PRO A 133 16.84 51.51 34.56
CA PRO A 133 16.99 51.46 36.01
C PRO A 133 16.55 52.79 36.64
N LYS A 134 15.64 52.71 37.62
CA LYS A 134 15.18 53.90 38.37
C LYS A 134 16.39 54.56 39.06
N PRO A 135 16.60 55.87 38.90
CA PRO A 135 17.62 56.57 39.67
C PRO A 135 17.25 56.53 41.15
N GLN A 136 18.13 55.94 41.98
CA GLN A 136 18.00 55.95 43.43
C GLN A 136 18.25 57.39 43.95
N PRO A 137 17.42 57.91 44.87
CA PRO A 137 17.73 59.16 45.53
C PRO A 137 18.91 58.96 46.49
N ALA A 138 19.90 59.84 46.38
CA ALA A 138 21.07 59.91 47.24
C ALA A 138 20.66 60.02 48.73
N GLN A 139 21.18 59.13 49.57
CA GLN A 139 21.18 59.29 51.02
C GLN A 139 22.62 59.39 51.52
N GLU A 140 22.82 60.43 52.32
CA GLU A 140 24.07 61.00 52.77
C GLU A 140 24.78 60.13 53.80
N ASP A 141 26.09 60.01 53.64
CA ASP A 141 27.04 59.39 54.56
C ASP A 141 27.07 60.10 55.91
N THR A 142 26.64 59.46 57.01
CA THR A 142 27.26 59.62 58.34
C THR A 142 26.93 58.43 59.26
N SER A 143 27.90 57.55 59.48
CA SER A 143 28.27 57.11 60.83
C SER A 143 29.47 56.17 60.80
N PHE A 144 30.60 56.73 61.21
CA PHE A 144 31.79 56.02 61.65
C PHE A 144 31.46 55.14 62.86
N THR A 145 31.74 53.84 62.77
CA THR A 145 31.89 52.95 63.93
C THR A 145 33.35 52.53 64.02
N ASN A 146 34.01 52.77 65.15
CA ASN A 146 34.81 51.78 65.87
C ASN A 146 35.68 52.42 66.97
N GLY A 147 35.43 51.99 68.21
CA GLY A 147 36.33 52.23 69.34
C GLY A 147 35.89 51.46 70.59
N SER A 148 36.83 50.68 71.12
CA SER A 148 36.87 50.04 72.45
C SER A 148 36.15 48.69 72.62
N ILE A 149 36.85 47.54 72.59
CA ILE A 149 37.76 46.94 73.60
C ILE A 149 37.02 46.10 74.67
N SER A 150 37.33 44.79 74.61
CA SER A 150 37.43 43.75 75.66
C SER A 150 36.47 43.69 76.86
N ALA A 151 35.91 42.49 77.09
CA ALA A 151 36.19 41.71 78.30
C ALA A 151 35.63 40.28 78.24
N MET A 152 36.55 39.31 78.12
CA MET A 152 36.76 38.15 79.00
C MET A 152 35.56 37.39 79.61
N GLY A 153 35.49 36.09 79.29
CA GLY A 153 35.78 35.02 80.26
C GLY A 153 34.69 34.62 81.28
N ARG A 154 33.99 33.53 80.97
CA ARG A 154 32.97 32.86 81.81
C ARG A 154 33.53 32.29 83.11
N ARG A 155 32.76 32.45 84.19
CA ARG A 155 32.85 31.64 85.42
C ARG A 155 32.31 30.23 85.17
N ARG A 156 32.95 29.25 85.79
CA ARG A 156 32.24 28.20 86.54
C ARG A 156 32.21 28.62 88.00
#